data_AF-A0A933QJ75-F1
#
_entry.id   AF-A0A933QJ75-F1
#
_cell.length_a   1.000
_cell.length_b   1.000
_cell.length_c   1.000
_cell.angle_alpha   90.00
_cell.angle_beta   90.00
_cell.angle_gamma   90.00
#
_symmetry.space_group_name_H-M   'P 1'
#
loop_
_entity.id
_entity.type
_entity.pdbx_description
1 polymer ?
#
loop_
_entity_poly.entity_id
_entity_poly.type
_entity_poly.pdbx_seq_one_letter_code
_entity_poly.pdbx_strand_id
1 'polypeptide(L)'
;MSAQAPKTPEELAREAADKVQSALSDLRKTASMSGLADSIGDLDALLAHLPDEIQQMRAQGYAFKGYLEKKTQVLMDQWREVKPSAQLQMQAVSRELSYEVDRLDSDFRNLQAWMFTDPNRACGELEVLKRAVDLAANKANNEASKIRSSFDNISSNASQTKTQVADAVNCLKLIAEASFKLYPNEDPVDAVKAQWLQDGKNGPKGFLFVTDARLLFEQREDVAKEKVLFITTKKERVQKLLIDVPVGAAQKLAESESGALMWHKELLDVSFVEGTPIRKAQFKLEEDSAAWVALINRVVSGDIDKERVTPKAAAAAPAKTAPTKCPTCAANLDTPIVKGMQSVKCPYCGTVITL
;
A
#
# COMPACT_ATOMS: atom_id res chain seq x y z
N MET A 1 -15.32 51.65 -4.85
CA MET A 1 -14.56 50.98 -3.78
C MET A 1 -14.99 51.62 -2.48
N SER A 2 -15.88 50.98 -1.72
CA SER A 2 -16.31 51.52 -0.42
C SER A 2 -15.21 51.25 0.61
N ALA A 3 -14.57 52.31 1.09
CA ALA A 3 -13.63 52.21 2.20
C ALA A 3 -14.39 51.78 3.46
N GLN A 4 -13.96 50.69 4.09
CA GLN A 4 -14.53 50.19 5.33
C GLN A 4 -14.23 51.22 6.45
N ALA A 5 -15.25 51.60 7.21
CA ALA A 5 -15.07 52.54 8.32
C ALA A 5 -14.04 51.99 9.33
N PRO A 6 -13.21 52.85 9.95
CA PRO A 6 -12.23 52.42 10.93
C PRO A 6 -12.92 51.80 12.14
N LYS A 7 -12.42 50.63 12.58
CA LYS A 7 -12.96 49.90 13.73
C LYS A 7 -12.79 50.70 15.01
N THR A 8 -13.79 50.62 15.89
CA THR A 8 -13.75 51.19 17.24
C THR A 8 -12.80 50.38 18.14
N PRO A 9 -12.26 50.99 19.21
CA PRO A 9 -11.47 50.27 20.22
C PRO A 9 -12.15 49.02 20.79
N GLU A 10 -13.47 49.06 20.98
CA GLU A 10 -14.27 47.92 21.47
C GLU A 10 -14.33 46.79 20.44
N GLU A 11 -14.52 47.10 19.16
CA GLU A 11 -14.50 46.12 18.08
C GLU A 11 -13.12 45.47 17.93
N LEU A 12 -12.03 46.24 18.07
CA LEU A 12 -10.67 45.73 18.03
C LEU A 12 -10.36 44.82 19.22
N ALA A 13 -10.74 45.23 20.44
CA ALA A 13 -10.56 44.40 21.63
C ALA A 13 -11.36 43.09 21.56
N ARG A 14 -12.59 43.13 21.01
CA ARG A 14 -13.39 41.93 20.78
C ARG A 14 -12.76 40.98 19.79
N GLU A 15 -12.29 41.50 18.65
CA GLU A 15 -11.60 40.67 17.66
C GLU A 15 -10.32 40.04 18.23
N ALA A 16 -9.56 40.78 19.04
CA ALA A 16 -8.39 40.24 19.74
C ALA A 16 -8.79 39.13 20.74
N ALA A 17 -9.87 39.32 21.48
CA ALA A 17 -10.38 38.32 22.41
C ALA A 17 -10.84 37.03 21.70
N ASP A 18 -11.54 37.16 20.57
CA ASP A 18 -11.97 36.01 19.76
C ASP A 18 -10.76 35.20 19.26
N LYS A 19 -9.69 35.88 18.83
CA LYS A 19 -8.43 35.23 18.42
C LYS A 19 -7.75 34.49 19.56
N VAL A 20 -7.69 35.08 20.75
CA VAL A 20 -7.13 34.44 21.95
C VAL A 20 -7.97 33.23 22.34
N GLN A 21 -9.29 33.34 22.34
CA GLN A 21 -10.21 32.26 22.66
C GLN A 21 -10.02 31.06 21.72
N SER A 22 -9.92 31.29 20.41
CA SER A 22 -9.65 30.23 19.43
C SER A 22 -8.29 29.56 19.71
N ALA A 23 -7.24 30.38 19.92
CA ALA A 23 -5.89 29.86 20.17
C ALA A 23 -5.82 29.05 21.48
N LEU A 24 -6.52 29.48 22.54
CA LEU A 24 -6.63 28.73 23.80
C LEU A 24 -7.38 27.41 23.63
N SER A 25 -8.44 27.40 22.82
CA SER A 25 -9.17 26.17 22.49
C SER A 25 -8.27 25.16 21.77
N ASP A 26 -7.49 25.63 20.80
CA ASP A 26 -6.54 24.78 20.07
C ASP A 26 -5.40 24.29 20.98
N LEU A 27 -4.88 25.16 21.85
CA LEU A 27 -3.88 24.80 22.84
C LEU A 27 -4.41 23.74 23.81
N ARG A 28 -5.63 23.89 24.35
CA ARG A 28 -6.27 22.89 25.23
C ARG A 28 -6.32 21.52 24.57
N LYS A 29 -6.72 21.46 23.30
CA LYS A 29 -6.76 20.21 22.53
C LYS A 29 -5.38 19.59 22.42
N THR A 30 -4.36 20.37 22.05
CA THR A 30 -2.98 19.89 21.92
C THR A 30 -2.38 19.47 23.26
N ALA A 31 -2.61 20.24 24.32
CA ALA A 31 -2.15 19.97 25.68
C ALA A 31 -2.73 18.68 26.28
N SER A 32 -3.93 18.28 25.85
CA SER A 32 -4.52 16.98 26.23
C SER A 32 -3.72 15.78 25.71
N MET A 33 -2.85 15.99 24.70
CA MET A 33 -2.10 14.92 24.02
C MET A 33 -2.98 13.78 23.47
N SER A 34 -4.28 14.04 23.25
CA SER A 34 -5.25 13.03 22.78
C SER A 34 -4.83 12.37 21.47
N GLY A 35 -4.42 13.15 20.46
CA GLY A 35 -3.98 12.57 19.18
C GLY A 35 -2.72 11.70 19.28
N LEU A 36 -1.85 11.95 20.27
CA LEU A 36 -0.71 11.10 20.56
C LEU A 36 -1.14 9.82 21.28
N ALA A 37 -2.07 9.93 22.24
CA ALA A 37 -2.66 8.77 22.91
C ALA A 37 -3.38 7.85 21.91
N ASP A 38 -4.14 8.42 20.97
CA ASP A 38 -4.80 7.70 19.88
C ASP A 38 -3.77 6.96 19.01
N SER A 39 -2.68 7.63 18.63
CA SER A 39 -1.63 7.00 17.82
C SER A 39 -0.95 5.83 18.54
N ILE A 40 -0.76 5.93 19.85
CA ILE A 40 -0.25 4.83 20.69
C ILE A 40 -1.26 3.68 20.72
N GLY A 41 -2.55 3.98 20.87
CA GLY A 41 -3.64 2.99 20.87
C GLY A 41 -3.80 2.28 19.52
N ASP A 42 -3.75 3.02 18.42
CA ASP A 42 -3.84 2.48 17.05
C ASP A 42 -2.69 1.53 16.75
N LEU A 43 -1.47 1.88 17.16
CA LEU A 43 -0.31 1.00 17.00
C LEU A 43 -0.43 -0.27 17.84
N ASP A 44 -0.97 -0.15 19.06
CA ASP A 44 -1.23 -1.30 19.93
C ASP A 44 -2.23 -2.28 19.31
N ALA A 45 -3.35 -1.76 18.82
CA ALA A 45 -4.39 -2.55 18.17
C ALA A 45 -3.88 -3.20 16.87
N LEU A 46 -3.11 -2.45 16.07
CA LEU A 46 -2.52 -2.96 14.85
C LEU A 46 -1.58 -4.14 15.13
N LEU A 47 -0.62 -3.97 16.05
CA LEU A 47 0.35 -5.02 16.37
C LEU A 47 -0.29 -6.23 17.04
N ALA A 48 -1.38 -6.05 17.79
CA ALA A 48 -2.13 -7.14 18.38
C ALA A 48 -2.86 -8.01 17.33
N HIS A 49 -3.36 -7.42 16.24
CA HIS A 49 -4.13 -8.13 15.20
C HIS A 49 -3.26 -8.80 14.13
N LEU A 50 -2.08 -8.26 13.82
CA LEU A 50 -1.23 -8.76 12.73
C LEU A 50 -0.91 -10.27 12.81
N PRO A 51 -0.59 -10.87 13.98
CA PRO A 51 -0.32 -12.31 14.06
C PRO A 51 -1.50 -13.16 13.58
N ASP A 52 -2.73 -12.81 13.99
CA ASP A 52 -3.94 -13.54 13.61
C ASP A 52 -4.25 -13.36 12.12
N GLU A 53 -4.09 -12.15 11.58
CA GLU A 53 -4.26 -11.90 10.13
C GLU A 53 -3.26 -12.72 9.29
N ILE A 54 -2.00 -12.81 9.72
CA ILE A 54 -0.97 -13.64 9.08
C ILE A 54 -1.37 -15.12 9.17
N GLN A 55 -1.79 -15.61 10.33
CA GLN A 55 -2.20 -17.00 10.51
C GLN A 55 -3.41 -17.35 9.61
N GLN A 56 -4.40 -16.46 9.51
CA GLN A 56 -5.56 -16.66 8.64
C GLN A 56 -5.15 -16.69 7.16
N MET A 57 -4.25 -15.79 6.74
CA MET A 57 -3.68 -15.78 5.39
C MET A 57 -2.95 -17.11 5.08
N ARG A 58 -2.21 -17.68 6.04
CA ARG A 58 -1.58 -19.01 5.89
C ARG A 58 -2.60 -20.13 5.78
N ALA A 59 -3.66 -20.10 6.58
CA ALA A 59 -4.72 -21.10 6.53
C ALA A 59 -5.43 -21.12 5.16
N GLN A 60 -5.41 -20.01 4.42
CA GLN A 60 -5.91 -19.91 3.05
C GLN A 60 -4.90 -20.36 1.98
N GLY A 61 -3.68 -20.76 2.37
CA GLY A 61 -2.69 -21.35 1.48
C GLY A 61 -1.65 -20.39 0.89
N TYR A 62 -1.52 -19.16 1.40
CA TYR A 62 -0.46 -18.25 0.90
C TYR A 62 0.94 -18.71 1.35
N ALA A 63 1.80 -19.03 0.38
CA ALA A 63 3.08 -19.69 0.64
C ALA A 63 4.29 -18.75 0.80
N PHE A 64 4.20 -17.49 0.37
CA PHE A 64 5.32 -16.54 0.29
C PHE A 64 5.32 -15.49 1.41
N LYS A 65 6.33 -14.61 1.44
CA LYS A 65 6.52 -13.62 2.51
C LYS A 65 6.62 -14.26 3.90
N GLY A 66 7.33 -15.38 4.04
CA GLY A 66 7.53 -16.11 5.31
C GLY A 66 8.36 -15.35 6.36
N TYR A 67 8.85 -14.15 6.01
CA TYR A 67 9.48 -13.24 6.96
C TYR A 67 8.46 -12.46 7.80
N LEU A 68 7.18 -12.41 7.42
CA LEU A 68 6.16 -11.58 8.07
C LEU A 68 5.96 -11.97 9.53
N GLU A 69 5.96 -13.26 9.84
CA GLU A 69 5.82 -13.79 11.19
C GLU A 69 6.93 -13.26 12.11
N LYS A 70 8.19 -13.34 11.65
CA LYS A 70 9.33 -12.84 12.42
C LYS A 70 9.34 -11.31 12.49
N LYS A 71 8.97 -10.62 11.41
CA LYS A 71 8.88 -9.15 11.35
C LYS A 71 7.88 -8.64 12.38
N THR A 72 6.68 -9.21 12.42
CA THR A 72 5.64 -8.85 13.40
C THR A 72 6.12 -9.09 14.83
N GLN A 73 6.76 -10.22 15.11
CA GLN A 73 7.32 -10.49 16.45
C GLN A 73 8.34 -9.42 16.86
N VAL A 74 9.27 -9.05 15.97
CA VAL A 74 10.27 -8.01 16.23
C VAL A 74 9.59 -6.65 16.51
N LEU A 75 8.56 -6.29 15.74
CA LEU A 75 7.82 -5.05 15.96
C LEU A 75 7.10 -5.02 17.30
N MET A 76 6.47 -6.14 17.70
CA MET A 76 5.82 -6.27 19.01
C MET A 76 6.82 -6.15 20.16
N ASP A 77 8.00 -6.74 20.03
CA ASP A 77 9.05 -6.66 21.06
C ASP A 77 9.60 -5.23 21.17
N GLN A 78 9.92 -4.58 20.04
CA GLN A 78 10.33 -3.17 20.01
C GLN A 78 9.26 -2.24 20.59
N TRP A 79 7.99 -2.49 20.28
CA TRP A 79 6.89 -1.69 20.81
C TRP A 79 6.72 -1.86 22.32
N ARG A 80 6.87 -3.08 22.84
CA ARG A 80 6.82 -3.36 24.28
C ARG A 80 7.89 -2.57 25.05
N GLU A 81 9.05 -2.36 24.45
CA GLU A 81 10.14 -1.57 25.04
C GLU A 81 9.88 -0.06 24.97
N VAL A 82 9.38 0.46 23.85
CA VAL A 82 9.22 1.91 23.62
C VAL A 82 7.94 2.47 24.25
N LYS A 83 6.83 1.72 24.22
CA LYS A 83 5.50 2.18 24.64
C LYS A 83 5.48 2.77 26.05
N PRO A 84 6.03 2.13 27.11
CA PRO A 84 5.97 2.67 28.46
C PRO A 84 6.65 4.04 28.58
N SER A 85 7.79 4.21 27.92
CA SER A 85 8.54 5.47 27.90
C SER A 85 7.74 6.58 27.21
N ALA A 86 7.19 6.29 26.02
CA ALA A 86 6.35 7.25 25.29
C ALA A 86 5.11 7.67 26.10
N GLN A 87 4.45 6.73 26.77
CA GLN A 87 3.30 7.00 27.63
C GLN A 87 3.66 7.86 28.85
N LEU A 88 4.78 7.57 29.52
CA LEU A 88 5.24 8.36 30.66
C LEU A 88 5.59 9.80 30.25
N GLN A 89 6.30 9.97 29.13
CA GLN A 89 6.63 11.30 28.59
C GLN A 89 5.37 12.07 28.20
N MET A 90 4.43 11.43 27.50
CA MET A 90 3.15 12.02 27.14
C MET A 90 2.37 12.52 28.35
N GLN A 91 2.29 11.70 29.42
CA GLN A 91 1.60 12.09 30.65
C GLN A 91 2.30 13.23 31.40
N ALA A 92 3.64 13.26 31.38
CA ALA A 92 4.41 14.34 31.98
C ALA A 92 4.15 15.67 31.25
N VAL A 93 4.28 15.67 29.92
CA VAL A 93 4.05 16.85 29.07
C VAL A 93 2.60 17.33 29.16
N SER A 94 1.63 16.41 29.13
CA SER A 94 0.21 16.78 29.24
C SER A 94 -0.09 17.49 30.57
N ARG A 95 0.43 16.96 31.69
CA ARG A 95 0.27 17.60 33.01
C ARG A 95 0.91 18.99 33.05
N GLU A 96 2.13 19.14 32.55
CA GLU A 96 2.83 20.42 32.49
C GLU A 96 2.02 21.46 31.70
N LEU A 97 1.54 21.08 30.52
CA LEU A 97 0.77 21.99 29.65
C LEU A 97 -0.62 22.29 30.20
N SER A 98 -1.26 21.36 30.92
CA SER A 98 -2.54 21.65 31.60
C SER A 98 -2.39 22.80 32.59
N TYR A 99 -1.33 22.82 33.40
CA TYR A 99 -1.07 23.94 34.30
C TYR A 99 -0.83 25.27 33.56
N GLU A 100 -0.12 25.22 32.42
CA GLU A 100 0.13 26.40 31.59
C GLU A 100 -1.16 26.94 30.94
N VAL A 101 -2.02 26.04 30.45
CA VAL A 101 -3.35 26.36 29.92
C VAL A 101 -4.23 27.02 30.97
N ASP A 102 -4.32 26.44 32.17
CA ASP A 102 -5.16 26.98 33.25
C ASP A 102 -4.73 28.39 33.64
N ARG A 103 -3.41 28.65 33.66
CA ARG A 103 -2.86 29.99 33.88
C ARG A 103 -3.29 30.97 32.78
N LEU A 104 -3.06 30.61 31.52
CA LEU A 104 -3.39 31.48 30.36
C LEU A 104 -4.90 31.74 30.25
N ASP A 105 -5.72 30.76 30.62
CA ASP A 105 -7.17 30.91 30.72
C ASP A 105 -7.60 31.87 31.82
N SER A 106 -6.95 31.81 32.98
CA SER A 106 -7.18 32.77 34.07
C SER A 106 -6.82 34.19 33.64
N ASP A 107 -5.67 34.37 32.96
CA ASP A 107 -5.24 35.66 32.42
C ASP A 107 -6.24 36.20 31.39
N PHE A 108 -6.74 35.35 30.51
CA PHE A 108 -7.75 35.73 29.52
C PHE A 108 -9.04 36.25 30.18
N ARG A 109 -9.56 35.54 31.19
CA ARG A 109 -10.77 35.96 31.91
C ARG A 109 -10.59 37.30 32.61
N ASN A 110 -9.41 37.56 33.17
CA ASN A 110 -9.08 38.85 33.79
C ASN A 110 -9.08 39.98 32.76
N LEU A 111 -8.51 39.75 31.57
CA LEU A 111 -8.50 40.74 30.48
C LEU A 111 -9.88 40.99 29.87
N GLN A 112 -10.73 39.97 29.80
CA GLN A 112 -12.12 40.15 29.35
C GLN A 112 -12.90 41.13 30.23
N ALA A 113 -12.63 41.17 31.54
CA ALA A 113 -13.25 42.16 32.43
C ALA A 113 -12.82 43.60 32.09
N TRP A 114 -11.58 43.80 31.61
CA TRP A 114 -11.06 45.12 31.24
C TRP A 114 -11.58 45.66 29.91
N MET A 115 -12.11 44.78 29.04
CA MET A 115 -12.68 45.19 27.76
C MET A 115 -13.82 46.22 27.91
N PHE A 116 -14.51 46.25 29.06
CA PHE A 116 -15.58 47.19 29.34
C PHE A 116 -15.12 48.49 30.00
N THR A 117 -13.92 48.50 30.60
CA THR A 117 -13.41 49.64 31.39
C THR A 117 -12.29 50.39 30.67
N ASP A 118 -11.43 49.69 29.91
CA ASP A 118 -10.34 50.26 29.13
C ASP A 118 -10.06 49.39 27.87
N PRO A 119 -10.85 49.57 26.80
CA PRO A 119 -10.75 48.75 25.59
C PRO A 119 -9.38 48.82 24.91
N ASN A 120 -8.73 49.99 24.94
CA ASN A 120 -7.41 50.17 24.30
C ASN A 120 -6.34 49.36 25.01
N ARG A 121 -6.31 49.40 26.35
CA ARG A 121 -5.39 48.58 27.15
C ARG A 121 -5.71 47.10 26.99
N ALA A 122 -6.98 46.72 27.06
CA ALA A 122 -7.41 45.34 26.89
C ALA A 122 -6.93 44.77 25.54
N CYS A 123 -7.06 45.53 24.45
CA CYS A 123 -6.60 45.12 23.13
C CYS A 123 -5.09 44.80 23.11
N GLY A 124 -4.24 45.69 23.66
CA GLY A 124 -2.79 45.47 23.70
C GLY A 124 -2.37 44.26 24.53
N GLU A 125 -2.99 44.08 25.71
CA GLU A 125 -2.71 42.93 26.59
C GLU A 125 -3.21 41.61 25.99
N LEU A 126 -4.35 41.62 25.28
CA LEU A 126 -4.87 40.45 24.56
C LEU A 126 -3.91 40.00 23.44
N GLU A 127 -3.26 40.93 22.73
CA GLU A 127 -2.23 40.57 21.76
C GLU A 127 -0.98 39.95 22.40
N VAL A 128 -0.57 40.44 23.57
CA VAL A 128 0.53 39.85 24.36
C VAL A 128 0.15 38.43 24.79
N LEU A 129 -1.05 38.26 25.34
CA LEU A 129 -1.56 36.96 25.77
C LEU A 129 -1.65 35.99 24.58
N LYS A 130 -2.10 36.45 23.41
CA LYS A 130 -2.14 35.63 22.20
C LYS A 130 -0.75 35.08 21.86
N ARG A 131 0.29 35.91 21.90
CA ARG A 131 1.67 35.46 21.63
C ARG A 131 2.14 34.42 22.65
N ALA A 132 1.75 34.56 23.92
CA ALA A 132 2.06 33.56 24.95
C ALA A 132 1.34 32.22 24.69
N VAL A 133 0.07 32.27 24.28
CA VAL A 133 -0.69 31.07 23.86
C VAL A 133 -0.05 30.40 22.65
N ASP A 134 0.33 31.18 21.63
CA ASP A 134 1.01 30.65 20.44
C ASP A 134 2.34 29.99 20.79
N LEU A 135 3.12 30.57 21.72
CA LEU A 135 4.38 29.98 22.19
C LEU A 135 4.15 28.65 22.91
N ALA A 136 3.17 28.59 23.81
CA ALA A 136 2.78 27.36 24.50
C ALA A 136 2.30 26.28 23.51
N ALA A 137 1.55 26.67 22.48
CA ALA A 137 1.08 25.75 21.43
C ALA A 137 2.26 25.18 20.61
N ASN A 138 3.22 26.02 20.24
CA ASN A 138 4.42 25.57 19.54
C ASN A 138 5.26 24.62 20.40
N LYS A 139 5.41 24.91 21.70
CA LYS A 139 6.07 24.00 22.65
C LYS A 139 5.35 22.65 22.73
N ALA A 140 4.03 22.67 22.88
CA ALA A 140 3.20 21.46 22.93
C ALA A 140 3.36 20.59 21.67
N ASN A 141 3.29 21.21 20.49
CA ASN A 141 3.49 20.53 19.20
C ASN A 141 4.89 19.92 19.06
N ASN A 142 5.92 20.63 19.51
CA ASN A 142 7.29 20.15 19.46
C ASN A 142 7.50 18.94 20.37
N GLU A 143 6.98 18.97 21.60
CA GLU A 143 7.08 17.83 22.51
C GLU A 143 6.27 16.63 21.99
N ALA A 144 5.05 16.85 21.50
CA ALA A 144 4.25 15.79 20.88
C ALA A 144 4.97 15.13 19.69
N SER A 145 5.59 15.94 18.83
CA SER A 145 6.35 15.47 17.66
C SER A 145 7.58 14.66 18.06
N LYS A 146 8.30 15.06 19.12
CA LYS A 146 9.45 14.30 19.64
C LYS A 146 9.02 12.94 20.16
N ILE A 147 7.94 12.88 20.94
CA ILE A 147 7.43 11.61 21.46
C ILE A 147 6.96 10.73 20.31
N ARG A 148 6.23 11.28 19.34
CA ARG A 148 5.80 10.55 18.13
C ARG A 148 6.97 9.97 17.35
N SER A 149 8.00 10.78 17.11
CA SER A 149 9.22 10.38 16.39
C SER A 149 9.92 9.19 17.05
N SER A 150 9.76 8.98 18.36
CA SER A 150 10.36 7.84 19.07
C SER A 150 9.79 6.48 18.62
N PHE A 151 8.59 6.45 18.03
CA PHE A 151 7.95 5.21 17.58
C PHE A 151 7.44 5.25 16.13
N ASP A 152 7.68 6.32 15.37
CA ASP A 152 7.23 6.44 13.98
C ASP A 152 7.78 5.32 13.08
N ASN A 153 9.03 4.89 13.28
CA ASN A 153 9.60 3.77 12.53
C ASN A 153 8.87 2.45 12.81
N ILE A 154 8.42 2.21 14.04
CA ILE A 154 7.64 1.03 14.40
C ILE A 154 6.27 1.11 13.72
N SER A 155 5.62 2.28 13.80
CA SER A 155 4.32 2.54 13.19
C SER A 155 4.31 2.36 11.67
N SER A 156 5.32 2.93 10.99
CA SER A 156 5.50 2.79 9.55
C SER A 156 5.72 1.34 9.13
N ASN A 157 6.60 0.62 9.83
CA ASN A 157 6.87 -0.79 9.54
C ASN A 157 5.66 -1.69 9.83
N ALA A 158 4.88 -1.42 10.88
CA ALA A 158 3.65 -2.13 11.19
C ALA A 158 2.60 -1.90 10.10
N SER A 159 2.43 -0.65 9.67
CA SER A 159 1.52 -0.28 8.58
C SER A 159 1.90 -0.96 7.26
N GLN A 160 3.19 -0.95 6.91
CA GLN A 160 3.69 -1.66 5.73
C GLN A 160 3.44 -3.17 5.82
N THR A 161 3.63 -3.77 7.00
CA THR A 161 3.38 -5.20 7.23
C THR A 161 1.90 -5.52 7.04
N LYS A 162 1.00 -4.67 7.54
CA LYS A 162 -0.44 -4.78 7.31
C LYS A 162 -0.79 -4.77 5.82
N THR A 163 -0.24 -3.83 5.07
CA THR A 163 -0.43 -3.76 3.61
C THR A 163 0.03 -5.05 2.95
N GLN A 164 1.23 -5.55 3.27
CA GLN A 164 1.76 -6.78 2.69
C GLN A 164 0.88 -8.02 2.95
N VAL A 165 0.24 -8.10 4.12
CA VAL A 165 -0.73 -9.15 4.47
C VAL A 165 -2.04 -8.96 3.69
N ALA A 166 -2.56 -7.73 3.64
CA ALA A 166 -3.76 -7.41 2.89
C ALA A 166 -3.63 -7.73 1.39
N ASP A 167 -2.47 -7.41 0.79
CA ASP A 167 -2.17 -7.71 -0.62
C ASP A 167 -2.18 -9.22 -0.88
N ALA A 168 -1.57 -10.00 0.01
CA ALA A 168 -1.55 -11.46 -0.09
C ALA A 168 -2.95 -12.08 0.05
N VAL A 169 -3.76 -11.59 1.00
CA VAL A 169 -5.18 -12.00 1.14
C VAL A 169 -5.97 -11.63 -0.12
N ASN A 170 -5.75 -10.44 -0.67
CA ASN A 170 -6.39 -10.00 -1.90
C ASN A 170 -5.98 -10.86 -3.10
N CYS A 171 -4.69 -11.23 -3.21
CA CYS A 171 -4.20 -12.14 -4.25
C CYS A 171 -4.94 -13.49 -4.19
N LEU A 172 -5.02 -14.11 -3.01
CA LEU A 172 -5.76 -15.35 -2.80
C LEU A 172 -7.23 -15.24 -3.22
N LYS A 173 -7.90 -14.15 -2.81
CA LYS A 173 -9.28 -13.87 -3.20
C LYS A 173 -9.43 -13.76 -4.72
N LEU A 174 -8.56 -12.99 -5.38
CA LEU A 174 -8.62 -12.78 -6.83
C LEU A 174 -8.44 -14.09 -7.61
N ILE A 175 -7.57 -14.98 -7.12
CA ILE A 175 -7.36 -16.32 -7.67
C ILE A 175 -8.57 -17.23 -7.44
N ALA A 176 -9.17 -17.20 -6.25
CA ALA A 176 -10.37 -17.98 -5.96
C ALA A 176 -11.56 -17.57 -6.86
N GLU A 177 -11.63 -16.30 -7.24
CA GLU A 177 -12.63 -15.76 -8.16
C GLU A 177 -12.25 -15.89 -9.65
N ALA A 178 -11.07 -16.40 -9.98
CA ALA A 178 -10.59 -16.47 -11.36
C ALA A 178 -11.29 -17.54 -12.20
N SER A 179 -11.27 -17.34 -13.51
CA SER A 179 -11.76 -18.28 -14.53
C SER A 179 -10.81 -19.46 -14.76
N PHE A 180 -9.61 -19.42 -14.19
CA PHE A 180 -8.59 -20.46 -14.27
C PHE A 180 -8.40 -21.17 -12.92
N LYS A 181 -7.75 -22.33 -12.97
CA LYS A 181 -7.33 -23.07 -11.78
C LYS A 181 -5.81 -23.12 -11.72
N LEU A 182 -5.28 -23.08 -10.51
CA LEU A 182 -3.87 -23.36 -10.26
C LEU A 182 -3.57 -24.85 -10.46
N TYR A 183 -2.36 -25.17 -10.88
CA TYR A 183 -1.87 -26.55 -10.86
C TYR A 183 -1.70 -27.04 -9.41
N PRO A 184 -1.71 -28.35 -9.14
CA PRO A 184 -1.60 -28.90 -7.78
C PRO A 184 -0.34 -28.46 -7.00
N ASN A 185 0.74 -28.14 -7.71
CA ASN A 185 2.00 -27.65 -7.15
C ASN A 185 2.28 -26.22 -7.64
N GLU A 186 1.27 -25.38 -7.74
CA GLU A 186 1.44 -23.96 -8.13
C GLU A 186 0.92 -23.09 -7.00
N ASP A 187 1.75 -22.15 -6.57
CA ASP A 187 1.45 -21.26 -5.45
C ASP A 187 1.28 -19.81 -5.96
N PRO A 188 0.23 -19.08 -5.52
CA PRO A 188 0.09 -17.65 -5.76
C PRO A 188 1.31 -16.88 -5.27
N VAL A 189 1.82 -15.94 -6.07
CA VAL A 189 2.81 -14.97 -5.60
C VAL A 189 2.13 -13.62 -5.38
N ASP A 190 1.56 -13.05 -6.45
CA ASP A 190 0.88 -11.74 -6.38
C ASP A 190 -0.14 -11.54 -7.52
N ALA A 191 -1.00 -10.54 -7.37
CA ALA A 191 -2.00 -10.16 -8.38
C ALA A 191 -2.30 -8.66 -8.36
N VAL A 192 -2.28 -8.01 -9.53
CA VAL A 192 -2.58 -6.58 -9.69
C VAL A 192 -3.63 -6.33 -10.75
N LYS A 193 -4.41 -5.26 -10.59
CA LYS A 193 -5.26 -4.76 -11.68
C LYS A 193 -4.40 -4.24 -12.82
N ALA A 194 -4.72 -4.69 -14.02
CA ALA A 194 -3.98 -4.34 -15.21
C ALA A 194 -4.88 -4.12 -16.41
N GLN A 195 -4.40 -3.34 -17.37
CA GLN A 195 -4.97 -3.23 -18.70
C GLN A 195 -3.94 -3.70 -19.72
N TRP A 196 -4.29 -4.71 -20.53
CA TRP A 196 -3.41 -5.19 -21.59
C TRP A 196 -3.56 -4.31 -22.83
N LEU A 197 -2.52 -3.55 -23.18
CA LEU A 197 -2.53 -2.58 -24.28
C LEU A 197 -2.22 -3.25 -25.62
N GLN A 198 -3.24 -3.83 -26.26
CA GLN A 198 -3.07 -4.58 -27.52
C GLN A 198 -2.79 -3.68 -28.74
N ASP A 199 -3.25 -2.43 -28.71
CA ASP A 199 -3.03 -1.42 -29.76
C ASP A 199 -2.10 -0.27 -29.30
N GLY A 200 -1.43 -0.44 -28.15
CA GLY A 200 -0.57 0.56 -27.51
C GLY A 200 -1.32 1.66 -26.74
N LYS A 201 -2.66 1.70 -26.75
CA LYS A 201 -3.44 2.71 -25.99
C LYS A 201 -4.60 2.12 -25.21
N ASN A 202 -5.27 1.14 -25.78
CA ASN A 202 -6.46 0.49 -25.28
C ASN A 202 -6.28 -1.03 -25.29
N GLY A 203 -7.24 -1.68 -24.65
CA GLY A 203 -7.35 -3.13 -24.63
C GLY A 203 -8.03 -3.58 -23.34
N PRO A 204 -8.16 -4.90 -23.17
CA PRO A 204 -8.97 -5.48 -22.11
C PRO A 204 -8.44 -5.12 -20.73
N LYS A 205 -9.36 -4.85 -19.81
CA LYS A 205 -9.07 -4.61 -18.38
C LYS A 205 -9.32 -5.86 -17.57
N GLY A 206 -8.50 -6.07 -16.55
CA GLY A 206 -8.65 -7.18 -15.63
C GLY A 206 -7.48 -7.28 -14.67
N PHE A 207 -6.95 -8.48 -14.51
CA PHE A 207 -5.92 -8.76 -13.50
C PHE A 207 -4.74 -9.51 -14.11
N LEU A 208 -3.54 -9.03 -13.80
CA LEU A 208 -2.28 -9.72 -14.04
C LEU A 208 -1.93 -10.51 -12.78
N PHE A 209 -1.70 -11.81 -12.94
CA PHE A 209 -1.31 -12.72 -11.87
C PHE A 209 0.10 -13.22 -12.10
N VAL A 210 0.87 -13.31 -11.02
CA VAL A 210 2.14 -14.03 -10.99
C VAL A 210 2.00 -15.16 -9.99
N THR A 211 2.28 -16.36 -10.43
CA THR A 211 2.45 -17.53 -9.58
C THR A 211 3.91 -17.96 -9.65
N ASP A 212 4.29 -18.94 -8.84
CA ASP A 212 5.62 -19.52 -8.90
C ASP A 212 5.92 -20.34 -10.17
N ALA A 213 4.89 -20.56 -11.00
CA ALA A 213 4.97 -21.32 -12.25
C ALA A 213 4.54 -20.52 -13.49
N ARG A 214 3.67 -19.51 -13.38
CA ARG A 214 3.04 -18.87 -14.54
C ARG A 214 2.91 -17.36 -14.39
N LEU A 215 2.88 -16.70 -15.55
CA LEU A 215 2.39 -15.35 -15.71
C LEU A 215 1.04 -15.43 -16.43
N LEU A 216 -0.01 -14.92 -15.79
CA LEU A 216 -1.37 -14.99 -16.32
C LEU A 216 -2.01 -13.61 -16.43
N PHE A 217 -2.81 -13.40 -17.46
CA PHE A 217 -3.68 -12.22 -17.54
C PHE A 217 -5.12 -12.67 -17.82
N GLU A 218 -6.02 -12.30 -16.92
CA GLU A 218 -7.46 -12.50 -17.06
C GLU A 218 -8.13 -11.16 -17.35
N GLN A 219 -8.85 -11.07 -18.46
CA GLN A 219 -9.82 -10.00 -18.67
C GLN A 219 -10.98 -10.17 -17.68
N ARG A 220 -11.31 -9.11 -16.95
CA ARG A 220 -12.40 -9.11 -15.99
C ARG A 220 -13.05 -7.72 -15.91
N GLU A 221 -13.92 -7.39 -16.87
CA GLU A 221 -14.57 -6.06 -16.96
C GLU A 221 -16.05 -6.12 -17.40
N ASP A 222 -16.79 -5.03 -17.19
CA ASP A 222 -18.14 -4.86 -17.73
C ASP A 222 -18.07 -4.14 -19.08
N VAL A 223 -18.37 -4.85 -20.16
CA VAL A 223 -18.35 -4.30 -21.52
C VAL A 223 -19.76 -3.90 -21.94
N ALA A 224 -19.91 -2.68 -22.47
CA ALA A 224 -21.17 -2.24 -23.06
C ALA A 224 -21.46 -3.01 -24.35
N LYS A 225 -22.52 -3.82 -24.36
CA LYS A 225 -22.95 -4.57 -25.54
C LYS A 225 -23.84 -3.74 -26.48
N GLU A 226 -24.62 -2.82 -25.93
CA GLU A 226 -25.54 -1.98 -26.70
C GLU A 226 -25.48 -0.52 -26.23
N LYS A 227 -25.48 0.40 -27.20
CA LYS A 227 -25.59 1.83 -26.97
C LYS A 227 -26.70 2.40 -27.85
N VAL A 228 -27.65 3.10 -27.24
CA VAL A 228 -28.67 3.88 -27.94
C VAL A 228 -28.50 5.34 -27.51
N LEU A 229 -28.27 6.25 -28.48
CA LEU A 229 -28.08 7.69 -28.25
C LEU A 229 -27.15 8.02 -27.06
N PHE A 230 -25.93 7.46 -27.09
CA PHE A 230 -24.89 7.64 -26.06
C PHE A 230 -25.19 7.05 -24.67
N ILE A 231 -26.36 6.41 -24.47
CA ILE A 231 -26.71 5.71 -23.23
C ILE A 231 -26.37 4.23 -23.38
N THR A 232 -25.66 3.67 -22.39
CA THR A 232 -25.36 2.24 -22.33
C THR A 232 -26.61 1.50 -21.85
N THR A 233 -27.23 0.69 -22.72
CA THR A 233 -28.48 -0.01 -22.41
C THR A 233 -28.27 -1.42 -21.88
N LYS A 234 -27.14 -2.06 -22.21
CA LYS A 234 -26.80 -3.42 -21.77
C LYS A 234 -25.31 -3.57 -21.52
N LYS A 235 -24.93 -4.01 -20.32
CA LYS A 235 -23.57 -4.39 -19.95
C LYS A 235 -23.47 -5.91 -19.87
N GLU A 236 -22.35 -6.47 -20.31
CA GLU A 236 -22.00 -7.87 -20.09
C GLU A 236 -20.69 -7.95 -19.31
N ARG A 237 -20.70 -8.74 -18.24
CA ARG A 237 -19.50 -9.10 -17.48
C ARG A 237 -18.68 -10.06 -18.31
N VAL A 238 -17.54 -9.62 -18.82
CA VAL A 238 -16.57 -10.49 -19.51
C VAL A 238 -15.53 -10.95 -18.51
N GLN A 239 -15.39 -12.26 -18.36
CA GLN A 239 -14.35 -12.89 -17.55
C GLN A 239 -13.67 -14.00 -18.36
N LYS A 240 -12.41 -13.81 -18.76
CA LYS A 240 -11.70 -14.74 -19.64
C LYS A 240 -10.19 -14.66 -19.44
N LEU A 241 -9.55 -15.82 -19.27
CA LEU A 241 -8.10 -15.96 -19.36
C LEU A 241 -7.62 -15.68 -20.79
N LEU A 242 -6.78 -14.66 -20.95
CA LEU A 242 -6.23 -14.24 -22.24
C LEU A 242 -4.75 -14.57 -22.40
N ILE A 243 -4.00 -14.60 -21.29
CA ILE A 243 -2.59 -14.97 -21.27
C ILE A 243 -2.40 -16.05 -20.22
N ASP A 244 -1.77 -17.15 -20.64
CA ASP A 244 -1.35 -18.27 -19.81
C ASP A 244 -0.01 -18.75 -20.35
N VAL A 245 1.08 -18.35 -19.70
CA VAL A 245 2.43 -18.75 -20.09
C VAL A 245 3.24 -19.19 -18.86
N PRO A 246 4.19 -20.13 -19.03
CA PRO A 246 5.19 -20.40 -18.01
C PRO A 246 5.91 -19.11 -17.60
N VAL A 247 6.14 -18.90 -16.32
CA VAL A 247 6.76 -17.67 -15.83
C VAL A 247 8.17 -17.48 -16.39
N GLY A 248 8.93 -18.58 -16.55
CA GLY A 248 10.26 -18.56 -17.16
C GLY A 248 10.26 -18.21 -18.66
N ALA A 249 9.08 -18.14 -19.30
CA ALA A 249 8.97 -17.67 -20.68
C ALA A 249 9.09 -16.14 -20.78
N ALA A 250 8.91 -15.40 -19.68
CA ALA A 250 9.13 -13.96 -19.62
C ALA A 250 10.64 -13.65 -19.67
N GLN A 251 11.14 -13.27 -20.84
CA GLN A 251 12.58 -13.13 -21.11
C GLN A 251 13.09 -11.72 -20.87
N LYS A 252 12.32 -10.70 -21.25
CA LYS A 252 12.67 -9.30 -21.03
C LYS A 252 11.49 -8.59 -20.39
N LEU A 253 11.78 -7.97 -19.27
CA LEU A 253 10.85 -7.16 -18.50
C LEU A 253 11.43 -5.75 -18.46
N ALA A 254 10.62 -4.76 -18.78
CA ALA A 254 11.00 -3.37 -18.68
C ALA A 254 9.83 -2.56 -18.16
N GLU A 255 10.14 -1.60 -17.30
CA GLU A 255 9.26 -0.47 -17.08
C GLU A 255 9.38 0.49 -18.27
N SER A 256 8.27 1.10 -18.64
CA SER A 256 8.31 2.25 -19.54
C SER A 256 7.32 3.32 -19.08
N GLU A 257 7.69 4.58 -19.30
CA GLU A 257 6.81 5.70 -19.02
C GLU A 257 6.23 6.24 -20.32
N SER A 258 4.92 6.46 -20.35
CA SER A 258 4.29 7.24 -21.42
C SER A 258 3.31 8.26 -20.87
N GLY A 259 3.60 9.54 -21.07
CA GLY A 259 2.76 10.66 -20.64
C GLY A 259 3.54 11.99 -20.57
N ALA A 260 2.84 13.11 -20.66
CA ALA A 260 3.40 14.40 -20.27
C ALA A 260 3.47 14.49 -18.73
N LEU A 261 4.40 15.31 -18.23
CA LEU A 261 4.93 15.54 -16.87
C LEU A 261 4.04 15.35 -15.60
N MET A 262 2.76 15.01 -15.70
CA MET A 262 1.83 14.80 -14.57
C MET A 262 0.95 13.53 -14.65
N TRP A 263 1.15 12.67 -15.66
CA TRP A 263 0.37 11.43 -15.83
C TRP A 263 1.29 10.25 -16.17
N HIS A 264 2.17 9.88 -15.23
CA HIS A 264 2.97 8.66 -15.40
C HIS A 264 2.01 7.47 -15.50
N LYS A 265 2.09 6.75 -16.62
CA LYS A 265 1.48 5.43 -16.74
C LYS A 265 2.54 4.43 -16.33
N GLU A 266 2.26 3.66 -15.29
CA GLU A 266 3.04 2.48 -14.90
C GLU A 266 2.88 1.42 -15.99
N LEU A 267 3.79 1.40 -16.97
CA LEU A 267 3.77 0.38 -18.03
C LEU A 267 4.76 -0.73 -17.72
N LEU A 268 4.28 -1.96 -17.83
CA LEU A 268 5.08 -3.18 -17.80
C LEU A 268 5.14 -3.78 -19.21
N ASP A 269 6.32 -3.76 -19.80
CA ASP A 269 6.62 -4.40 -21.08
C ASP A 269 7.22 -5.79 -20.86
N VAL A 270 6.57 -6.82 -21.42
CA VAL A 270 6.99 -8.21 -21.33
C VAL A 270 7.27 -8.75 -22.73
N SER A 271 8.49 -9.25 -22.96
CA SER A 271 8.83 -10.05 -24.14
C SER A 271 8.96 -11.52 -23.77
N PHE A 272 8.39 -12.39 -24.59
CA PHE A 272 8.36 -13.82 -24.36
C PHE A 272 9.32 -14.58 -25.27
N VAL A 273 9.78 -15.75 -24.81
CA VAL A 273 10.61 -16.67 -25.61
C VAL A 273 9.88 -17.11 -26.89
N GLU A 274 10.65 -17.59 -27.86
CA GLU A 274 10.10 -18.16 -29.08
C GLU A 274 9.25 -19.41 -28.81
N GLY A 275 8.10 -19.51 -29.47
CA GLY A 275 7.17 -20.63 -29.33
C GLY A 275 6.01 -20.39 -28.35
N THR A 276 5.99 -19.27 -27.61
CA THR A 276 4.80 -18.85 -26.88
C THR A 276 3.71 -18.32 -27.83
N PRO A 277 2.41 -18.44 -27.48
CA PRO A 277 1.32 -17.91 -28.31
C PRO A 277 1.37 -16.40 -28.54
N ILE A 278 2.01 -15.68 -27.62
CA ILE A 278 2.23 -14.23 -27.66
C ILE A 278 3.72 -13.93 -27.62
N ARG A 279 4.19 -12.99 -28.44
CA ARG A 279 5.61 -12.60 -28.47
C ARG A 279 5.93 -11.44 -27.54
N LYS A 280 4.98 -10.53 -27.37
CA LYS A 280 5.09 -9.36 -26.49
C LYS A 280 3.74 -9.03 -25.88
N ALA A 281 3.75 -8.49 -24.67
CA ALA A 281 2.59 -7.87 -24.03
C ALA A 281 3.03 -6.58 -23.33
N GLN A 282 2.19 -5.55 -23.39
CA GLN A 282 2.37 -4.32 -22.65
C GLN A 282 1.17 -4.13 -21.73
N PHE A 283 1.40 -3.92 -20.44
CA PHE A 283 0.35 -3.71 -19.46
C PHE A 283 0.46 -2.33 -18.85
N LYS A 284 -0.67 -1.66 -18.66
CA LYS A 284 -0.78 -0.55 -17.71
C LYS A 284 -1.21 -1.11 -16.36
N LEU A 285 -0.44 -0.88 -15.31
CA LEU A 285 -0.73 -1.35 -13.94
C LEU A 285 -1.39 -0.26 -13.10
N GLU A 286 -2.12 -0.65 -12.05
CA GLU A 286 -2.55 0.25 -10.96
C GLU A 286 -1.49 0.37 -9.84
N GLU A 287 -0.36 -0.32 -9.97
CA GLU A 287 0.77 -0.32 -9.03
C GLU A 287 2.09 -0.02 -9.76
N ASP A 288 3.17 0.16 -8.98
CA ASP A 288 4.53 0.44 -9.44
C ASP A 288 5.06 -0.66 -10.39
N SER A 289 5.31 -0.28 -11.63
CA SER A 289 5.81 -1.19 -12.67
C SER A 289 7.22 -1.71 -12.40
N ALA A 290 8.08 -0.91 -11.76
CA ALA A 290 9.44 -1.31 -11.39
C ALA A 290 9.42 -2.41 -10.32
N ALA A 291 8.54 -2.27 -9.33
CA ALA A 291 8.32 -3.29 -8.30
C ALA A 291 7.86 -4.63 -8.92
N TRP A 292 6.97 -4.56 -9.92
CA TRP A 292 6.50 -5.74 -10.66
C TRP A 292 7.58 -6.38 -11.54
N VAL A 293 8.44 -5.59 -12.20
CA VAL A 293 9.61 -6.10 -12.92
C VAL A 293 10.53 -6.86 -11.96
N ALA A 294 10.83 -6.29 -10.79
CA ALA A 294 11.67 -6.92 -9.78
C ALA A 294 11.03 -8.23 -9.26
N LEU A 295 9.72 -8.21 -8.97
CA LEU A 295 8.98 -9.38 -8.52
C LEU A 295 9.06 -10.53 -9.53
N ILE A 296 8.70 -10.27 -10.79
CA ILE A 296 8.67 -11.31 -11.83
C ILE A 296 10.09 -11.86 -12.06
N ASN A 297 11.11 -11.00 -12.09
CA ASN A 297 12.50 -11.46 -12.22
C ASN A 297 12.92 -12.40 -11.09
N ARG A 298 12.52 -12.12 -9.84
CA ARG A 298 12.79 -13.00 -8.69
C ARG A 298 12.04 -14.34 -8.79
N VAL A 299 10.85 -14.33 -9.37
CA VAL A 299 10.11 -15.57 -9.64
C VAL A 299 10.80 -16.38 -10.73
N VAL A 300 11.20 -15.74 -11.83
CA VAL A 300 11.94 -16.36 -12.94
C VAL A 300 13.27 -16.96 -12.47
N SER A 301 14.04 -16.22 -11.66
CA SER A 301 15.33 -16.69 -11.13
C SER A 301 15.19 -17.77 -10.05
N GLY A 302 14.02 -17.85 -9.39
CA GLY A 302 13.82 -18.70 -8.21
C GLY A 302 14.24 -18.07 -6.89
N ASP A 303 14.72 -16.83 -6.88
CA ASP A 303 15.01 -16.12 -5.64
C ASP A 303 13.78 -15.90 -4.75
N ILE A 304 12.59 -15.91 -5.33
CA ILE A 304 11.34 -15.84 -4.57
C ILE A 304 11.16 -17.03 -3.60
N ASP A 305 11.78 -18.18 -3.88
CA ASP A 305 11.64 -19.38 -3.05
C ASP A 305 12.29 -19.23 -1.67
N LYS A 306 13.22 -18.26 -1.51
CA LYS A 306 13.80 -17.86 -0.22
C LYS A 306 12.78 -17.25 0.74
N GLU A 307 11.66 -16.75 0.21
CA GLU A 307 10.58 -16.17 1.01
C GLU A 307 9.49 -17.17 1.38
N ARG A 308 9.64 -18.46 1.04
CA ARG A 308 8.62 -19.43 1.38
C ARG A 308 8.57 -19.72 2.88
N VAL A 309 7.35 -19.90 3.38
CA VAL A 309 7.12 -20.36 4.76
C VAL A 309 7.62 -21.79 4.95
N THR A 310 7.26 -22.66 4.01
CA THR A 310 7.74 -24.04 3.95
C THR A 310 8.49 -24.23 2.64
N PRO A 311 9.73 -24.75 2.66
CA PRO A 311 10.42 -25.11 1.44
C PRO A 311 9.50 -26.01 0.61
N LYS A 312 9.30 -25.67 -0.65
CA LYS A 312 8.59 -26.57 -1.56
C LYS A 312 9.38 -27.86 -1.56
N ALA A 313 8.73 -28.99 -1.26
CA ALA A 313 9.36 -30.29 -1.42
C ALA A 313 10.00 -30.27 -2.82
N ALA A 314 11.30 -30.55 -2.90
CA ALA A 314 11.96 -30.61 -4.19
C ALA A 314 11.11 -31.57 -5.03
N ALA A 315 10.40 -31.03 -6.03
CA ALA A 315 9.80 -31.85 -7.05
C ALA A 315 10.95 -32.74 -7.50
N ALA A 316 10.84 -34.05 -7.26
CA ALA A 316 11.95 -34.99 -7.15
C ALA A 316 13.04 -34.76 -8.21
N ALA A 317 14.00 -33.86 -7.93
CA ALA A 317 14.82 -33.20 -8.95
C ALA A 317 14.05 -32.59 -10.16
N PRO A 318 14.51 -31.48 -10.76
CA PRO A 318 14.20 -31.26 -12.17
C PRO A 318 14.85 -32.40 -12.96
N ALA A 319 14.00 -33.25 -13.52
CA ALA A 319 14.21 -34.20 -14.62
C ALA A 319 15.50 -35.04 -14.61
N LYS A 320 15.32 -36.36 -14.72
CA LYS A 320 16.10 -37.10 -15.71
C LYS A 320 15.97 -36.32 -17.02
N THR A 321 16.96 -35.46 -17.33
CA THR A 321 17.12 -34.68 -18.56
C THR A 321 15.84 -34.46 -19.35
N ALA A 322 15.22 -33.29 -19.20
CA ALA A 322 14.43 -32.65 -20.25
C ALA A 322 14.68 -33.31 -21.62
N PRO A 323 13.73 -34.07 -22.19
CA PRO A 323 14.03 -34.96 -23.29
C PRO A 323 14.59 -34.14 -24.44
N THR A 324 15.85 -34.41 -24.81
CA THR A 324 16.46 -33.78 -26.00
C THR A 324 15.94 -34.39 -27.28
N LYS A 325 15.20 -35.50 -27.19
CA LYS A 325 14.55 -36.19 -28.29
C LYS A 325 13.09 -36.48 -27.98
N CYS A 326 12.23 -36.34 -28.99
CA CYS A 326 10.85 -36.75 -28.90
C CYS A 326 10.75 -38.27 -28.70
N PRO A 327 10.02 -38.80 -27.69
CA PRO A 327 9.88 -40.24 -27.49
C PRO A 327 9.09 -40.93 -28.61
N THR A 328 8.31 -40.17 -29.39
CA THR A 328 7.50 -40.71 -30.49
C THR A 328 8.23 -40.74 -31.82
N CYS A 329 8.94 -39.65 -32.19
CA CYS A 329 9.58 -39.54 -33.51
C CYS A 329 11.10 -39.42 -33.48
N ALA A 330 11.72 -39.47 -32.30
CA ALA A 330 13.16 -39.32 -32.08
C ALA A 330 13.81 -38.01 -32.57
N ALA A 331 13.02 -37.06 -33.08
CA ALA A 331 13.50 -35.75 -33.50
C ALA A 331 14.04 -34.95 -32.32
N ASN A 332 15.08 -34.15 -32.56
CA ASN A 332 15.66 -33.28 -31.54
C ASN A 332 14.64 -32.22 -31.10
N LEU A 333 14.56 -32.00 -29.80
CA LEU A 333 13.71 -30.97 -29.20
C LEU A 333 14.59 -29.79 -28.85
N ASP A 334 14.65 -28.82 -29.76
CA ASP A 334 15.43 -27.59 -29.60
C ASP A 334 14.67 -26.51 -28.80
N THR A 335 13.46 -26.83 -28.32
CA THR A 335 12.65 -25.91 -27.51
C THR A 335 13.28 -25.75 -26.12
N PRO A 336 13.67 -24.52 -25.71
CA PRO A 336 14.20 -24.29 -24.37
C PRO A 336 13.14 -24.60 -23.33
N ILE A 337 13.47 -25.48 -22.37
CA ILE A 337 12.59 -25.74 -21.23
C ILE A 337 12.84 -24.67 -20.18
N VAL A 338 11.77 -23.94 -19.87
CA VAL A 338 11.78 -22.79 -18.96
C VAL A 338 11.02 -23.10 -17.67
N LYS A 339 11.26 -22.32 -16.61
CA LYS A 339 10.58 -22.46 -15.32
C LYS A 339 9.05 -22.40 -15.50
N GLY A 340 8.36 -23.37 -14.92
CA GLY A 340 6.90 -23.47 -14.92
C GLY A 340 6.28 -24.19 -16.12
N MET A 341 7.08 -24.64 -17.09
CA MET A 341 6.61 -25.41 -18.23
C MET A 341 6.20 -26.83 -17.79
N GLN A 342 4.98 -27.25 -18.13
CA GLN A 342 4.44 -28.58 -17.78
C GLN A 342 4.57 -29.61 -18.91
N SER A 343 4.75 -29.15 -20.15
CA SER A 343 4.86 -30.02 -21.31
C SER A 343 5.54 -29.32 -22.48
N VAL A 344 6.19 -30.08 -23.36
CA VAL A 344 6.73 -29.62 -24.64
C VAL A 344 5.99 -30.31 -25.78
N LYS A 345 5.54 -29.53 -26.77
CA LYS A 345 5.01 -30.08 -28.02
C LYS A 345 6.13 -30.26 -29.03
N CYS A 346 6.32 -31.49 -29.52
CA CYS A 346 7.28 -31.77 -30.57
C CYS A 346 6.89 -31.04 -31.88
N PRO A 347 7.74 -30.18 -32.46
CA PRO A 347 7.41 -29.44 -33.67
C PRO A 347 7.32 -30.32 -34.92
N TYR A 348 7.90 -31.52 -34.89
CA TYR A 348 7.95 -32.44 -36.04
C TYR A 348 6.74 -33.36 -36.14
N CYS A 349 6.34 -33.99 -35.02
CA CYS A 349 5.23 -34.96 -35.01
C CYS A 349 4.02 -34.51 -34.19
N GLY A 350 4.10 -33.36 -33.52
CA GLY A 350 2.99 -32.82 -32.73
C GLY A 350 2.74 -33.51 -31.38
N THR A 351 3.51 -34.55 -31.03
CA THR A 351 3.39 -35.22 -29.71
C THR A 351 3.61 -34.22 -28.57
N VAL A 352 2.72 -34.23 -27.59
CA VAL A 352 2.88 -33.46 -26.35
C VAL A 352 3.55 -34.34 -25.30
N ILE A 353 4.68 -33.87 -24.78
CA ILE A 353 5.54 -34.59 -23.84
C ILE A 353 5.44 -33.89 -22.49
N THR A 354 4.93 -34.58 -21.48
CA THR A 354 4.87 -34.08 -20.11
C THR A 354 6.28 -34.02 -19.50
N LEU A 355 6.58 -32.95 -18.76
CA LEU A 355 7.88 -32.70 -18.15
C LEU A 355 7.98 -33.15 -16.69
#